data_AF-A0A7X1ASQ5-F1
#
_entry.id   AF-A0A7X1ASQ5-F1
#
_cell.length_a   1.000
_cell.length_b   1.000
_cell.length_c   1.000
_cell.angle_alpha   90.00
_cell.angle_beta   90.00
_cell.angle_gamma   90.00
#
_symmetry.space_group_name_H-M   'P 1'
#
loop_
_entity.id
_entity.type
_entity.pdbx_description
1 polymer ?
#
loop_
_entity_poly.entity_id
_entity_poly.type
_entity_poly.pdbx_seq_one_letter_code
_entity_poly.pdbx_strand_id
1 'polypeptide(L)'
;MSDSRFKIVFDGALLPGVECTTAKLNLAELFKSDVEAIEKLFTGRPVALKRDLSRPDAETYLSALKNAGVDARIEAEQPVAFSLAETHETSSSASDFSHTSASPYAPPRAAVGDDLPEYSSLNVFTIHGRIGRLRYLAWMLVLSVAMLVASGIIATASFAVATASPTLGIILGSLLGFALFIVLTVVSVQIGVQRLHDLGWSGWLYLLNLVPLVNSIFPLLLLVLPGNPGANQYGAPPPRNSTAVKVLASLWLAFIPLMLILVLSLGMNGYLDQLEANVGSSYESSSVTSDDAIDQDVTVDEDDAQSADEAAEPVDSPEQ
;
A
#
# COMPACT_ATOMS: atom_id res chain seq x y z
N MET A 1 11.10 -36.15 -30.78
CA MET A 1 12.42 -36.80 -30.89
C MET A 1 13.43 -35.73 -30.50
N SER A 2 14.16 -35.91 -29.39
CA SER A 2 15.15 -34.94 -28.92
C SER A 2 16.36 -34.98 -29.84
N ASP A 3 16.52 -33.96 -30.68
CA ASP A 3 17.71 -33.81 -31.52
C ASP A 3 18.93 -33.68 -30.60
N SER A 4 19.73 -34.74 -30.55
CA SER A 4 20.98 -34.75 -29.78
C SER A 4 21.93 -33.73 -30.43
N ARG A 5 22.30 -32.69 -29.68
CA ARG A 5 23.29 -31.70 -30.12
C ARG A 5 24.68 -32.17 -29.72
N PHE A 6 25.67 -31.84 -30.53
CA PHE A 6 27.05 -32.27 -30.36
C PHE A 6 27.98 -31.08 -30.28
N LYS A 7 29.08 -31.23 -29.54
CA LYS A 7 30.20 -30.27 -29.52
C LYS A 7 31.48 -30.97 -29.96
N ILE A 8 32.40 -30.21 -30.53
CA ILE A 8 33.74 -30.69 -30.91
C ILE A 8 34.74 -30.17 -29.90
N VAL A 9 35.48 -31.10 -29.30
CA VAL A 9 36.47 -30.82 -28.27
C VAL A 9 37.86 -31.14 -28.81
N PHE A 10 38.79 -30.23 -28.57
CA PHE A 10 40.20 -30.32 -28.91
C PHE A 10 41.02 -30.12 -27.64
N ASP A 11 42.00 -30.97 -27.38
CA ASP A 11 42.81 -30.97 -26.17
C ASP A 11 44.29 -30.67 -26.41
N GLY A 12 44.65 -30.22 -27.62
CA GLY A 12 46.03 -29.93 -27.98
C GLY A 12 46.77 -31.11 -28.63
N ALA A 13 46.14 -32.28 -28.77
CA ALA A 13 46.76 -33.47 -29.35
C ALA A 13 46.88 -33.39 -30.89
N LEU A 14 48.00 -33.87 -31.43
CA LEU A 14 48.30 -33.89 -32.86
C LEU A 14 48.27 -35.32 -33.39
N LEU A 15 47.92 -35.47 -34.67
CA LEU A 15 47.98 -36.78 -35.32
C LEU A 15 49.44 -37.23 -35.53
N PRO A 16 49.72 -38.55 -35.48
CA PRO A 16 51.07 -39.07 -35.71
C PRO A 16 51.65 -38.61 -37.06
N GLY A 17 52.85 -38.03 -37.03
CA GLY A 17 53.56 -37.57 -38.23
C GLY A 17 53.31 -36.12 -38.65
N VAL A 18 52.55 -35.34 -37.87
CA VAL A 18 52.33 -33.90 -38.12
C VAL A 18 53.16 -33.05 -37.15
N GLU A 19 53.96 -32.12 -37.69
CA GLU A 19 54.69 -31.16 -36.87
C GLU A 19 53.77 -30.07 -36.30
N CYS A 20 54.05 -29.66 -35.06
CA CYS A 20 53.25 -28.67 -34.33
C CYS A 20 53.09 -27.33 -35.07
N THR A 21 54.15 -26.87 -35.73
CA THR A 21 54.15 -25.62 -36.52
C THR A 21 53.19 -25.72 -37.72
N THR A 22 53.21 -26.85 -38.42
CA THR A 22 52.34 -27.12 -39.58
C THR A 22 50.88 -27.25 -39.17
N ALA A 23 50.60 -27.92 -38.06
CA ALA A 23 49.24 -28.05 -37.52
C ALA A 23 48.64 -26.70 -37.10
N LYS A 24 49.43 -25.82 -36.46
CA LYS A 24 49.00 -24.47 -36.09
C LYS A 24 48.65 -23.62 -37.31
N LEU A 25 49.44 -23.70 -38.39
CA LEU A 25 49.19 -22.99 -39.64
C LEU A 25 47.92 -23.48 -40.33
N ASN A 26 47.75 -24.81 -40.45
CA ASN A 26 46.56 -25.40 -41.06
C ASN A 26 45.28 -25.09 -40.26
N LEU A 27 45.37 -25.05 -38.92
CA LEU A 27 44.25 -24.62 -38.06
C LEU A 27 43.91 -23.14 -38.23
N ALA A 28 44.93 -22.28 -38.31
CA ALA A 28 44.75 -20.85 -38.54
C ALA A 28 44.03 -20.59 -39.88
N GLU A 29 44.41 -21.33 -40.93
CA GLU A 29 43.73 -21.27 -42.22
C GLU A 29 42.29 -21.80 -42.14
N LEU A 30 42.07 -22.95 -41.51
CA LEU A 30 40.75 -23.57 -41.38
C LEU A 30 39.74 -22.67 -40.64
N PHE A 31 40.18 -22.01 -39.57
CA PHE A 31 39.35 -21.11 -38.77
C PHE A 31 39.37 -19.66 -39.24
N LYS A 32 40.18 -19.33 -40.27
CA LYS A 32 40.45 -17.95 -40.70
C LYS A 32 40.86 -17.04 -39.54
N SER A 33 41.72 -17.56 -38.65
CA SER A 33 42.21 -16.86 -37.46
C SER A 33 43.72 -16.64 -37.56
N ASP A 34 44.24 -15.76 -36.71
CA ASP A 34 45.66 -15.58 -36.45
C ASP A 34 46.29 -16.79 -35.73
N VAL A 35 47.58 -17.02 -36.02
CA VAL A 35 48.36 -18.12 -35.43
C VAL A 35 48.50 -17.96 -33.90
N GLU A 36 48.51 -16.72 -33.39
CA GLU A 36 48.59 -16.43 -31.95
C GLU A 36 47.31 -16.83 -31.19
N ALA A 37 46.12 -16.62 -31.75
CA ALA A 37 44.87 -17.11 -31.17
C ALA A 37 44.79 -18.64 -31.17
N ILE A 38 45.28 -19.29 -32.23
CA ILE A 38 45.32 -20.76 -32.31
C ILE A 38 46.29 -21.33 -31.28
N GLU A 39 47.43 -20.68 -31.03
CA GLU A 39 48.39 -21.12 -30.01
C GLU A 39 47.78 -21.18 -28.61
N LYS A 40 46.86 -20.28 -28.28
CA LYS A 40 46.11 -20.28 -27.01
C LYS A 40 45.18 -21.49 -26.85
N LEU A 41 44.92 -22.26 -27.90
CA LEU A 41 44.12 -23.49 -27.85
C LEU A 41 44.98 -24.72 -27.48
N PHE A 42 46.30 -24.65 -27.67
CA PHE A 42 47.24 -25.73 -27.34
C PHE A 42 47.65 -25.68 -25.85
N THR A 43 46.67 -25.61 -24.95
CA THR A 43 46.90 -25.54 -23.50
C THR A 43 46.98 -26.91 -22.81
N GLY A 44 46.78 -28.00 -23.57
CA GLY A 44 46.70 -29.37 -23.03
C GLY A 44 45.40 -29.67 -22.28
N ARG A 45 44.46 -28.71 -22.23
CA ARG A 45 43.13 -28.86 -21.62
C ARG A 45 42.07 -28.96 -22.72
N PRO A 46 40.98 -29.70 -22.49
CA PRO A 46 39.91 -29.81 -23.47
C PRO A 46 39.21 -28.46 -23.68
N VAL A 47 39.31 -27.92 -24.89
CA VAL A 47 38.65 -26.70 -25.35
C VAL A 47 37.57 -27.05 -26.38
N ALA A 48 36.37 -26.51 -26.20
CA ALA A 48 35.29 -26.66 -27.18
C ALA A 48 35.49 -25.67 -28.34
N LEU A 49 35.77 -26.20 -29.54
CA LEU A 49 35.98 -25.38 -30.75
C LEU A 49 34.65 -24.90 -31.34
N LYS A 50 33.63 -25.78 -31.32
CA LYS A 50 32.29 -25.48 -31.82
C LYS A 50 31.26 -26.30 -31.05
N ARG A 51 30.14 -25.67 -30.72
CA ARG A 51 29.04 -26.24 -29.92
C ARG A 51 27.76 -26.25 -30.76
N ASP A 52 26.75 -26.95 -30.25
CA ASP A 52 25.41 -26.92 -30.82
C ASP A 52 25.41 -27.35 -32.30
N LEU A 53 26.02 -28.50 -32.59
CA LEU A 53 26.09 -29.07 -33.94
C LEU A 53 25.11 -30.24 -34.09
N SER A 54 24.57 -30.40 -35.30
CA SER A 54 23.90 -31.64 -35.69
C SER A 54 24.96 -32.74 -35.92
N ARG A 55 24.56 -34.02 -35.86
CA ARG A 55 25.48 -35.13 -36.14
C ARG A 55 26.21 -35.03 -37.50
N PRO A 56 25.53 -34.79 -38.63
CA PRO A 56 26.22 -34.69 -39.93
C PRO A 56 27.16 -33.49 -40.01
N ASP A 57 26.83 -32.37 -39.36
CA ASP A 57 27.73 -31.22 -39.30
C ASP A 57 28.97 -31.54 -38.47
N ALA A 58 28.78 -32.16 -37.29
CA ALA A 58 29.88 -32.52 -36.41
C ALA A 58 30.89 -33.47 -37.08
N GLU A 59 30.41 -34.44 -37.87
CA GLU A 59 31.27 -35.34 -38.66
C GLU A 59 32.03 -34.60 -39.78
N THR A 60 31.41 -33.61 -40.40
CA THR A 60 32.04 -32.75 -41.42
C THR A 60 33.17 -31.92 -40.81
N TYR A 61 32.92 -31.27 -39.67
CA TYR A 61 33.94 -30.50 -38.96
C TYR A 61 35.07 -31.38 -38.41
N LEU A 62 34.76 -32.57 -37.90
CA LEU A 62 35.77 -33.53 -37.45
C LEU A 62 36.71 -33.94 -38.60
N SER A 63 36.15 -34.17 -39.79
CA SER A 63 36.93 -34.54 -40.98
C SER A 63 37.86 -33.40 -41.40
N ALA A 64 37.40 -32.15 -41.34
CA ALA A 64 38.23 -30.98 -41.63
C ALA A 64 39.38 -30.82 -40.62
N LEU A 65 39.13 -31.06 -39.33
CA LEU A 65 40.16 -31.00 -38.27
C LEU A 65 41.21 -32.11 -38.40
N LYS A 66 40.79 -33.33 -38.77
CA LYS A 66 41.73 -34.43 -39.07
C LYS A 66 42.62 -34.11 -40.27
N ASN A 67 42.06 -33.53 -41.33
CA ASN A 67 42.82 -33.09 -42.49
C ASN A 67 43.80 -31.96 -42.16
N ALA A 68 43.49 -31.12 -41.16
CA ALA A 68 44.41 -30.11 -40.62
C ALA A 68 45.53 -30.72 -39.74
N GLY A 69 45.48 -32.01 -39.43
CA GLY A 69 46.51 -32.74 -38.70
C GLY A 69 46.31 -32.80 -37.18
N VAL A 70 45.08 -32.59 -36.71
CA VAL A 70 44.75 -32.39 -35.31
C VAL A 70 43.81 -33.49 -34.80
N ASP A 71 44.04 -33.97 -33.58
CA ASP A 71 43.16 -34.96 -32.94
C ASP A 71 42.04 -34.27 -32.16
N ALA A 72 40.84 -34.30 -32.71
CA ALA A 72 39.63 -33.75 -32.11
C ALA A 72 38.58 -34.84 -31.92
N ARG A 73 37.69 -34.67 -30.94
CA ARG A 73 36.63 -35.64 -30.64
C ARG A 73 35.25 -34.99 -30.59
N ILE A 74 34.24 -35.77 -30.96
CA ILE A 74 32.84 -35.37 -30.86
C ILE A 74 32.32 -35.82 -29.48
N GLU A 75 31.78 -34.89 -28.71
CA GLU A 75 31.10 -35.17 -27.44
C GLU A 75 29.62 -34.78 -27.55
N ALA A 76 28.73 -35.60 -27.01
CA ALA A 76 27.31 -35.27 -26.92
C ALA A 76 27.11 -34.10 -25.94
N GLU A 77 26.45 -33.04 -26.40
CA GLU A 77 26.09 -31.91 -25.57
C GLU A 77 24.71 -32.20 -24.96
N GLN A 78 24.68 -32.52 -23.67
CA GLN A 78 23.40 -32.60 -22.96
C GLN A 78 22.77 -31.20 -22.98
N PRO A 79 21.50 -31.06 -23.41
CA PRO A 79 20.84 -29.78 -23.36
C PRO A 79 20.85 -29.32 -21.91
N VAL A 80 21.45 -28.16 -21.65
CA VAL A 80 21.35 -27.48 -20.36
C VAL A 80 19.87 -27.11 -20.20
N ALA A 81 19.08 -28.02 -19.63
CA ALA A 81 17.79 -27.67 -19.10
C ALA A 81 18.09 -26.72 -17.94
N PHE A 82 17.78 -25.43 -18.12
CA PHE A 82 17.66 -24.50 -17.01
C PHE A 82 16.48 -24.96 -16.14
N SER A 83 16.71 -25.99 -15.33
CA SER A 83 15.83 -26.40 -14.26
C SER A 83 16.13 -25.51 -13.06
N LEU A 84 15.17 -24.69 -12.65
CA LEU A 84 15.17 -23.94 -11.39
C LEU A 84 14.95 -24.85 -10.16
N ALA A 85 15.24 -26.13 -10.28
CA ALA A 85 15.03 -27.14 -9.25
C ALA A 85 16.27 -28.04 -9.13
N GLU A 86 17.41 -27.43 -8.83
CA GLU A 86 18.51 -28.13 -8.15
C GLU A 86 19.40 -27.11 -7.44
N THR A 87 18.84 -26.45 -6.42
CA THR A 87 19.67 -26.12 -5.26
C THR A 87 20.11 -27.46 -4.69
N HIS A 88 21.31 -27.90 -5.06
CA HIS A 88 22.01 -28.87 -4.23
C HIS A 88 22.13 -28.17 -2.87
N GLU A 89 21.34 -28.64 -1.91
CA GLU A 89 21.63 -28.47 -0.49
C GLU A 89 23.02 -29.06 -0.27
N THR A 90 24.05 -28.27 -0.55
CA THR A 90 25.25 -28.36 0.25
C THR A 90 24.75 -27.97 1.63
N SER A 91 24.52 -28.97 2.47
CA SER A 91 24.53 -28.82 3.91
C SER A 91 25.85 -28.12 4.26
N SER A 92 25.84 -26.79 4.12
CA SER A 92 26.87 -25.92 4.62
C SER A 92 26.58 -25.87 6.09
N SER A 93 27.28 -26.76 6.79
CA SER A 93 27.59 -26.65 8.20
C SER A 93 27.69 -25.18 8.55
N ALA A 94 26.71 -24.69 9.29
CA ALA A 94 26.82 -23.45 10.03
C ALA A 94 27.91 -23.68 11.09
N SER A 95 29.18 -23.48 10.72
CA SER A 95 30.35 -23.27 11.61
C SER A 95 31.64 -23.41 10.79
N ASP A 96 32.11 -22.32 10.18
CA ASP A 96 33.47 -21.78 10.41
C ASP A 96 33.71 -20.57 9.48
N PHE A 97 33.48 -19.36 9.99
CA PHE A 97 33.96 -18.12 9.34
C PHE A 97 35.24 -17.60 10.03
N SER A 98 36.06 -18.52 10.53
CA SER A 98 37.41 -18.23 11.01
C SER A 98 38.42 -19.13 10.30
N HIS A 99 38.90 -18.68 9.13
CA HIS A 99 40.35 -18.52 8.83
C HIS A 99 40.66 -18.49 7.32
N THR A 100 41.23 -17.34 6.91
CA THR A 100 42.45 -17.18 6.09
C THR A 100 42.49 -17.68 4.64
N SER A 101 42.28 -16.77 3.71
CA SER A 101 43.35 -16.28 2.80
C SER A 101 42.82 -15.14 1.91
N ALA A 102 42.72 -13.93 2.45
CA ALA A 102 42.53 -12.74 1.63
C ALA A 102 43.84 -12.48 0.86
N SER A 103 43.77 -12.45 -0.47
CA SER A 103 44.90 -12.03 -1.32
C SER A 103 45.40 -10.64 -0.88
N PRO A 104 46.73 -10.38 -0.83
CA PRO A 104 47.30 -9.10 -0.40
C PRO A 104 46.85 -7.87 -1.19
N TYR A 105 46.26 -8.08 -2.38
CA TYR A 105 45.73 -7.03 -3.26
C TYR A 105 44.21 -7.06 -3.40
N ALA A 106 43.50 -7.79 -2.53
CA ALA A 106 42.05 -7.80 -2.55
C ALA A 106 41.51 -6.40 -2.17
N PRO A 107 40.67 -5.76 -3.00
CA PRO A 107 40.03 -4.51 -2.62
C PRO A 107 39.18 -4.74 -1.36
N PRO A 108 39.07 -3.75 -0.46
CA PRO A 108 38.24 -3.87 0.73
C PRO A 108 36.80 -4.19 0.31
N ARG A 109 36.35 -5.41 0.59
CA ARG A 109 34.96 -5.81 0.40
C ARG A 109 34.18 -5.27 1.60
N ALA A 110 33.53 -4.12 1.43
CA ALA A 110 32.41 -3.79 2.29
C ALA A 110 31.31 -4.82 2.03
N ALA A 111 30.75 -5.43 3.07
CA ALA A 111 29.52 -6.19 2.95
C ALA A 111 28.39 -5.19 2.65
N VAL A 112 28.22 -4.83 1.37
CA VAL A 112 27.16 -3.90 0.94
C VAL A 112 25.89 -4.71 0.71
N GLY A 113 25.20 -4.99 1.80
CA GLY A 113 23.98 -5.77 1.84
C GLY A 113 23.79 -6.29 3.25
N ASP A 114 22.90 -5.65 4.00
CA ASP A 114 22.36 -6.31 5.19
C ASP A 114 21.65 -7.57 4.69
N ASP A 115 21.94 -8.74 5.30
CA ASP A 115 21.17 -9.97 5.11
C ASP A 115 19.76 -9.74 5.68
N LEU A 116 18.95 -9.00 4.94
CA LEU A 116 17.57 -8.75 5.29
C LEU A 116 16.78 -10.04 5.02
N PRO A 117 15.89 -10.44 5.93
CA PRO A 117 14.99 -11.56 5.68
C PRO A 117 14.15 -11.27 4.43
N GLU A 118 13.73 -12.32 3.71
CA GLU A 118 12.92 -12.17 2.50
C GLU A 118 11.63 -11.36 2.76
N TYR A 119 11.07 -11.50 3.96
CA TYR A 119 9.87 -10.78 4.38
C TYR A 119 10.00 -10.17 5.78
N SER A 120 9.35 -9.03 5.99
CA SER A 120 9.24 -8.40 7.31
C SER A 120 8.30 -9.16 8.24
N SER A 121 8.59 -9.15 9.53
CA SER A 121 7.66 -9.58 10.57
C SER A 121 6.43 -8.65 10.61
N LEU A 122 5.28 -9.22 10.97
CA LEU A 122 4.00 -8.53 11.08
C LEU A 122 3.68 -8.29 12.55
N ASN A 123 3.96 -7.08 13.05
CA ASN A 123 3.53 -6.66 14.37
C ASN A 123 2.82 -5.32 14.26
N VAL A 124 1.52 -5.29 14.57
CA VAL A 124 0.68 -4.10 14.39
C VAL A 124 0.66 -3.16 15.58
N PHE A 125 1.12 -3.62 16.75
CA PHE A 125 1.13 -2.84 17.99
C PHE A 125 2.47 -2.10 18.20
N THR A 126 3.18 -1.83 17.11
CA THR A 126 4.47 -1.12 17.09
C THR A 126 4.47 -0.14 15.93
N ILE A 127 5.41 0.79 15.94
CA ILE A 127 5.67 1.71 14.83
C ILE A 127 6.72 1.16 13.85
N HIS A 128 7.38 0.06 14.22
CA HIS A 128 8.45 -0.55 13.41
C HIS A 128 7.87 -1.53 12.39
N GLY A 129 8.53 -1.60 11.23
CA GLY A 129 8.12 -2.48 10.14
C GLY A 129 7.17 -1.81 9.16
N ARG A 130 6.58 -2.66 8.30
CA ARG A 130 5.84 -2.24 7.11
C ARG A 130 4.56 -3.04 6.97
N ILE A 131 3.48 -2.35 6.60
CA ILE A 131 2.19 -2.99 6.30
C ILE A 131 1.68 -2.59 4.91
N GLY A 132 1.40 -3.61 4.10
CA GLY A 132 0.87 -3.41 2.76
C GLY A 132 -0.58 -2.90 2.78
N ARG A 133 -1.00 -2.24 1.69
CA ARG A 133 -2.35 -1.63 1.56
C ARG A 133 -3.51 -2.54 1.94
N LEU A 134 -3.50 -3.82 1.56
CA LEU A 134 -4.62 -4.73 1.85
C LEU A 134 -4.74 -5.05 3.34
N ARG A 135 -3.60 -5.27 4.04
CA ARG A 135 -3.62 -5.47 5.49
C ARG A 135 -4.00 -4.19 6.23
N TYR A 136 -3.54 -3.03 5.73
CA TYR A 136 -3.97 -1.74 6.25
C TYR A 136 -5.51 -1.62 6.20
N LEU A 137 -6.14 -1.88 5.05
CA LEU A 137 -7.61 -1.86 4.91
C LEU A 137 -8.32 -2.88 5.82
N ALA A 138 -7.79 -4.10 5.92
CA ALA A 138 -8.35 -5.10 6.81
C ALA A 138 -8.34 -4.66 8.28
N TRP A 139 -7.26 -4.01 8.73
CA TRP A 139 -7.18 -3.47 10.09
C TRP A 139 -8.06 -2.24 10.31
N MET A 140 -8.24 -1.39 9.29
CA MET A 140 -9.21 -0.30 9.38
C MET A 140 -10.63 -0.82 9.65
N LEU A 141 -11.04 -1.90 8.98
CA LEU A 141 -12.32 -2.57 9.28
C LEU A 141 -12.37 -3.09 10.72
N VAL A 142 -11.33 -3.81 11.16
CA VAL A 142 -11.29 -4.34 12.53
C VAL A 142 -11.41 -3.22 13.56
N LEU A 143 -10.67 -2.12 13.39
CA LEU A 143 -10.73 -0.96 14.28
C LEU A 143 -12.09 -0.27 14.25
N SER A 144 -12.70 -0.08 13.08
CA SER A 144 -14.01 0.56 12.97
C SER A 144 -15.14 -0.30 13.55
N VAL A 145 -15.12 -1.62 13.34
CA VAL A 145 -16.09 -2.53 13.95
C VAL A 145 -15.89 -2.60 15.47
N ALA A 146 -14.63 -2.69 15.93
CA ALA A 146 -14.33 -2.65 17.36
C ALA A 146 -14.80 -1.34 18.00
N MET A 147 -14.58 -0.19 17.33
CA MET A 147 -15.07 1.10 17.78
C MET A 147 -16.60 1.10 17.89
N LEU A 148 -17.31 0.69 16.84
CA LEU A 148 -18.78 0.67 16.81
C LEU A 148 -19.37 -0.20 17.91
N VAL A 149 -18.85 -1.43 18.07
CA VAL A 149 -19.34 -2.37 19.08
C VAL A 149 -19.05 -1.86 20.48
N ALA A 150 -17.80 -1.44 20.75
CA ALA A 150 -17.43 -0.95 22.08
C ALA A 150 -18.14 0.35 22.44
N SER A 151 -18.27 1.30 21.50
CA SER A 151 -19.03 2.53 21.73
C SER A 151 -20.51 2.26 21.93
N GLY A 152 -21.09 1.29 21.19
CA GLY A 152 -22.47 0.86 21.37
C GLY A 152 -22.72 0.31 22.78
N ILE A 153 -21.84 -0.59 23.26
CA ILE A 153 -21.91 -1.12 24.62
C ILE A 153 -21.80 0.00 25.66
N ILE A 154 -20.83 0.90 25.51
CA ILE A 154 -20.65 2.05 26.41
C ILE A 154 -21.91 2.93 26.40
N ALA A 155 -22.46 3.23 25.22
CA ALA A 155 -23.67 4.05 25.08
C ALA A 155 -24.88 3.40 25.75
N THR A 156 -25.12 2.11 25.53
CA THR A 156 -26.22 1.37 26.17
C THR A 156 -26.07 1.32 27.69
N ALA A 157 -24.87 1.04 28.20
CA ALA A 157 -24.61 1.03 29.64
C ALA A 157 -24.78 2.43 30.26
N SER A 158 -24.28 3.47 29.58
CA SER A 158 -24.39 4.86 30.04
C SER A 158 -25.84 5.34 30.02
N PHE A 159 -26.63 4.94 29.02
CA PHE A 159 -28.06 5.21 28.95
C PHE A 159 -28.81 4.54 30.11
N ALA A 160 -28.48 3.29 30.44
CA ALA A 160 -29.09 2.61 31.59
C ALA A 160 -28.83 3.37 32.90
N VAL A 161 -27.61 3.86 33.13
CA VAL A 161 -27.27 4.69 34.31
C VAL A 161 -28.00 6.05 34.27
N ALA A 162 -28.15 6.63 33.08
CA ALA A 162 -28.84 7.90 32.90
C ALA A 162 -30.31 7.87 33.32
N THR A 163 -30.95 6.69 33.31
CA THR A 163 -32.33 6.52 33.80
C THR A 163 -32.49 6.83 35.30
N ALA A 164 -31.45 6.57 36.10
CA ALA A 164 -31.43 6.89 37.53
C ALA A 164 -30.80 8.27 37.79
N SER A 165 -29.79 8.64 37.00
CA SER A 165 -29.05 9.89 37.18
C SER A 165 -28.48 10.37 35.85
N PRO A 166 -29.16 11.31 35.17
CA PRO A 166 -28.76 11.76 33.83
C PRO A 166 -27.32 12.29 33.79
N THR A 167 -26.93 13.10 34.78
CA THR A 167 -25.58 13.67 34.87
C THR A 167 -24.50 12.60 34.98
N LEU A 168 -24.69 11.56 35.80
CA LEU A 168 -23.70 10.50 35.96
C LEU A 168 -23.58 9.63 34.71
N GLY A 169 -24.71 9.31 34.06
CA GLY A 169 -24.71 8.57 32.80
C GLY A 169 -23.91 9.28 31.69
N ILE A 170 -24.10 10.60 31.56
CA ILE A 170 -23.36 11.42 30.58
C ILE A 170 -21.86 11.47 30.91
N ILE A 171 -21.49 11.74 32.16
CA ILE A 171 -20.08 11.82 32.59
C ILE A 171 -19.39 10.48 32.36
N LEU A 172 -20.00 9.37 32.77
CA LEU A 172 -19.43 8.04 32.61
C LEU A 172 -19.27 7.67 31.14
N GLY A 173 -20.32 7.86 30.34
CA GLY A 173 -20.31 7.54 28.91
C GLY A 173 -19.29 8.35 28.13
N SER A 174 -19.20 9.65 28.40
CA SER A 174 -18.20 10.52 27.75
C SER A 174 -16.77 10.18 28.17
N LEU A 175 -16.51 9.90 29.45
CA LEU A 175 -15.18 9.52 29.93
C LEU A 175 -14.72 8.18 29.35
N LEU A 176 -15.57 7.15 29.38
CA LEU A 176 -15.24 5.85 28.81
C LEU A 176 -15.13 5.93 27.28
N GLY A 177 -16.02 6.66 26.63
CA GLY A 177 -15.98 6.89 25.19
C GLY A 177 -14.69 7.59 24.75
N PHE A 178 -14.26 8.61 25.50
CA PHE A 178 -13.01 9.32 25.24
C PHE A 178 -11.78 8.42 25.48
N ALA A 179 -11.77 7.63 26.55
CA ALA A 179 -10.70 6.67 26.81
C ALA A 179 -10.58 5.63 25.68
N LEU A 180 -11.72 5.07 25.23
CA LEU A 180 -11.79 4.17 24.09
C LEU A 180 -11.24 4.82 22.81
N PHE A 181 -11.66 6.06 22.54
CA PHE A 181 -11.22 6.82 21.38
C PHE A 181 -9.69 6.99 21.36
N ILE A 182 -9.07 7.34 22.50
CA ILE A 182 -7.61 7.46 22.61
C ILE A 182 -6.94 6.13 22.29
N VAL A 183 -7.38 5.03 22.93
CA VAL A 183 -6.77 3.70 22.76
C VAL A 183 -6.81 3.28 21.28
N LEU A 184 -7.96 3.39 20.63
CA LEU A 184 -8.10 3.01 19.23
C LEU A 184 -7.35 3.95 18.29
N THR A 185 -7.28 5.24 18.61
CA THR A 185 -6.50 6.22 17.83
C THR A 185 -5.01 5.88 17.88
N VAL A 186 -4.47 5.50 19.03
CA VAL A 186 -3.06 5.08 19.15
C VAL A 186 -2.76 3.88 18.25
N VAL A 187 -3.63 2.86 18.26
CA VAL A 187 -3.46 1.69 17.39
C VAL A 187 -3.59 2.06 15.91
N SER A 188 -4.55 2.93 15.56
CA SER A 188 -4.70 3.46 14.20
C SER A 188 -3.44 4.17 13.71
N VAL A 189 -2.84 5.02 14.57
CA VAL A 189 -1.58 5.72 14.27
C VAL A 189 -0.44 4.74 14.06
N GLN A 190 -0.30 3.72 14.91
CA GLN A 190 0.76 2.69 14.76
C GLN A 190 0.67 2.00 13.40
N ILE A 191 -0.53 1.57 13.01
CA ILE A 191 -0.78 0.89 11.73
C ILE A 191 -0.59 1.85 10.55
N GLY A 192 -1.02 3.11 10.69
CA GLY A 192 -0.83 4.17 9.72
C GLY A 192 0.64 4.52 9.46
N VAL A 193 1.46 4.58 10.52
CA VAL A 193 2.90 4.80 10.42
C VAL A 193 3.57 3.65 9.66
N GLN A 194 3.24 2.40 9.97
CA GLN A 194 3.75 1.25 9.21
C GLN A 194 3.32 1.27 7.74
N ARG A 195 2.15 1.85 7.44
CA ARG A 195 1.67 2.00 6.06
C ARG A 195 2.47 3.06 5.31
N LEU A 196 2.83 4.16 5.97
CA LEU A 196 3.74 5.17 5.42
C LEU A 196 5.14 4.59 5.19
N HIS A 197 5.64 3.79 6.14
CA HIS A 197 6.89 3.07 5.99
C HIS A 197 6.88 2.12 4.79
N ASP A 198 5.74 1.49 4.48
CA ASP A 198 5.61 0.67 3.28
C ASP A 198 5.74 1.47 1.97
N LEU A 199 5.35 2.74 1.98
CA LEU A 199 5.56 3.69 0.87
C LEU A 199 7.00 4.25 0.85
N GLY A 200 7.81 3.97 1.87
CA GLY A 200 9.14 4.58 2.05
C GLY A 200 9.08 6.01 2.60
N TRP A 201 7.95 6.43 3.15
CA TRP A 201 7.75 7.77 3.71
C TRP A 201 7.90 7.79 5.23
N SER A 202 8.17 8.98 5.78
CA SER A 202 8.25 9.21 7.22
C SER A 202 6.89 9.04 7.90
N GLY A 203 6.87 8.34 9.03
CA GLY A 203 5.67 8.19 9.87
C GLY A 203 5.08 9.52 10.37
N TRP A 204 5.88 10.58 10.44
CA TRP A 204 5.43 11.92 10.81
C TRP A 204 4.36 12.48 9.87
N LEU A 205 4.32 12.03 8.60
CA LEU A 205 3.28 12.43 7.67
C LEU A 205 1.88 11.96 8.11
N TYR A 206 1.77 11.01 9.05
CA TYR A 206 0.48 10.59 9.56
C TYR A 206 -0.24 11.71 10.33
N LEU A 207 0.50 12.70 10.85
CA LEU A 207 -0.09 13.89 11.50
C LEU A 207 -0.91 14.76 10.53
N LEU A 208 -0.76 14.58 9.22
CA LEU A 208 -1.59 15.26 8.22
C LEU A 208 -3.09 14.94 8.37
N ASN A 209 -3.44 13.82 9.00
CA ASN A 209 -4.83 13.49 9.34
C ASN A 209 -5.44 14.45 10.39
N LEU A 210 -4.64 15.26 11.08
CA LEU A 210 -5.14 16.30 12.00
C LEU A 210 -5.62 17.56 11.28
N VAL A 211 -5.27 17.74 10.00
CA VAL A 211 -5.69 18.89 9.20
C VAL A 211 -6.98 18.52 8.45
N PRO A 212 -8.14 19.17 8.72
CA PRO A 212 -9.45 18.69 8.23
C PRO A 212 -9.52 18.43 6.72
N LEU A 213 -9.07 19.40 5.90
CA LEU A 213 -9.12 19.27 4.44
C LEU A 213 -8.18 18.17 3.92
N VAL A 214 -7.00 18.02 4.54
CA VAL A 214 -6.03 17.01 4.16
C VAL A 214 -6.50 15.62 4.59
N ASN A 215 -7.15 15.52 5.75
CA ASN A 215 -7.71 14.29 6.29
C ASN A 215 -8.77 13.64 5.37
N SER A 216 -9.44 14.41 4.51
CA SER A 216 -10.38 13.86 3.53
C SER A 216 -9.70 13.16 2.35
N ILE A 217 -8.49 13.60 1.98
CA ILE A 217 -7.79 13.12 0.76
C ILE A 217 -6.65 12.15 1.11
N PHE A 218 -5.92 12.41 2.19
CA PHE A 218 -4.71 11.69 2.54
C PHE A 218 -4.93 10.18 2.81
N PRO A 219 -5.97 9.74 3.55
CA PRO A 219 -6.28 8.32 3.69
C PRO A 219 -6.59 7.62 2.36
N LEU A 220 -7.18 8.33 1.38
CA LEU A 220 -7.43 7.80 0.04
C LEU A 220 -6.11 7.57 -0.71
N LEU A 221 -5.14 8.47 -0.55
CA LEU A 221 -3.80 8.26 -1.10
C LEU A 221 -3.15 7.00 -0.51
N LEU A 222 -3.22 6.81 0.82
CA LEU A 222 -2.69 5.61 1.48
C LEU A 222 -3.38 4.31 1.02
N LEU A 223 -4.63 4.39 0.59
CA LEU A 223 -5.42 3.28 0.06
C LEU A 223 -4.99 2.89 -1.36
N VAL A 224 -4.76 3.88 -2.23
CA VAL A 224 -4.51 3.65 -3.67
C VAL A 224 -3.04 3.35 -3.97
N LEU A 225 -2.11 4.06 -3.33
CA LEU A 225 -0.70 4.03 -3.73
C LEU A 225 -0.05 2.67 -3.45
N PRO A 226 0.69 2.05 -4.38
CA PRO A 226 1.43 0.83 -4.10
C PRO A 226 2.61 1.10 -3.15
N GLY A 227 2.91 0.14 -2.27
CA GLY A 227 4.14 0.16 -1.48
C GLY A 227 5.37 -0.28 -2.27
N ASN A 228 6.55 -0.13 -1.67
CA ASN A 228 7.82 -0.52 -2.31
C ASN A 228 7.93 -2.05 -2.43
N PRO A 229 8.19 -2.61 -3.63
CA PRO A 229 8.26 -4.06 -3.82
C PRO A 229 9.52 -4.69 -3.23
N GLY A 230 10.60 -3.92 -3.10
CA GLY A 230 11.86 -4.35 -2.50
C GLY A 230 12.01 -3.91 -1.04
N ALA A 231 13.19 -4.18 -0.48
CA ALA A 231 13.59 -3.61 0.80
C ALA A 231 13.67 -2.07 0.70
N ASN A 232 13.28 -1.40 1.78
CA ASN A 232 13.48 0.05 1.95
C ASN A 232 14.11 0.31 3.32
N GLN A 233 14.31 1.58 3.68
CA GLN A 233 14.92 1.97 4.97
C GLN A 233 14.18 1.48 6.23
N TYR A 234 12.95 0.99 6.08
CA TYR A 234 12.12 0.44 7.15
C TYR A 234 12.07 -1.09 7.15
N GLY A 235 12.83 -1.74 6.28
CA GLY A 235 13.02 -3.19 6.23
C GLY A 235 12.50 -3.87 4.97
N ALA A 236 12.50 -5.19 5.03
CA ALA A 236 12.05 -6.11 3.99
C ALA A 236 10.58 -5.87 3.60
N PRO A 237 10.16 -6.27 2.38
CA PRO A 237 8.76 -6.14 1.97
C PRO A 237 7.82 -6.96 2.86
N PRO A 238 6.55 -6.52 3.02
CA PRO A 238 5.58 -7.29 3.78
C PRO A 238 5.25 -8.61 3.05
N PRO A 239 4.97 -9.70 3.79
CA PRO A 239 4.71 -11.01 3.19
C PRO A 239 3.44 -11.01 2.35
N ARG A 240 3.26 -12.05 1.53
CA ARG A 240 2.08 -12.21 0.66
C ARG A 240 0.78 -12.24 1.48
N ASN A 241 -0.28 -11.62 0.96
CA ASN A 241 -1.56 -11.51 1.66
C ASN A 241 -2.37 -12.82 1.56
N SER A 242 -2.90 -13.28 2.69
CA SER A 242 -3.81 -14.43 2.75
C SER A 242 -5.19 -14.09 2.16
N THR A 243 -6.00 -15.12 1.90
CA THR A 243 -7.40 -14.96 1.44
C THR A 243 -8.24 -14.17 2.44
N ALA A 244 -8.09 -14.45 3.74
CA ALA A 244 -8.77 -13.72 4.81
C ALA A 244 -8.50 -12.21 4.72
N VAL A 245 -7.24 -11.80 4.60
CA VAL A 245 -6.87 -10.38 4.46
C VAL A 245 -7.57 -9.73 3.27
N LYS A 246 -7.65 -10.43 2.13
CA LYS A 246 -8.35 -9.93 0.94
C LYS A 246 -9.85 -9.75 1.21
N VAL A 247 -10.48 -10.72 1.87
CA VAL A 247 -11.90 -10.65 2.24
C VAL A 247 -12.16 -9.48 3.17
N LEU A 248 -11.37 -9.32 4.25
CA LEU A 248 -11.51 -8.21 5.18
C LEU A 248 -11.31 -6.85 4.48
N ALA A 249 -10.31 -6.73 3.59
CA ALA A 249 -10.10 -5.52 2.82
C ALA A 249 -11.29 -5.18 1.89
N SER A 250 -11.88 -6.19 1.25
CA SER A 250 -13.10 -6.00 0.44
C SER A 250 -14.30 -5.60 1.29
N LEU A 251 -14.47 -6.21 2.46
CA LEU A 251 -15.52 -5.85 3.40
C LEU A 251 -15.37 -4.41 3.89
N TRP A 252 -14.13 -3.93 4.11
CA TRP A 252 -13.88 -2.53 4.45
C TRP A 252 -14.37 -1.57 3.36
N LEU A 253 -14.09 -1.88 2.09
CA LEU A 253 -14.54 -1.06 0.97
C LEU A 253 -16.07 -1.04 0.83
N ALA A 254 -16.75 -2.14 1.18
CA ALA A 254 -18.22 -2.20 1.21
C ALA A 254 -18.82 -1.50 2.44
N PHE A 255 -18.10 -1.52 3.57
CA PHE A 255 -18.53 -0.91 4.83
C PHE A 255 -18.62 0.62 4.74
N ILE A 256 -17.71 1.27 4.02
CA ILE A 256 -17.69 2.74 3.85
C ILE A 256 -19.01 3.29 3.27
N PRO A 257 -19.46 2.87 2.06
CA PRO A 257 -20.72 3.37 1.50
C PRO A 257 -21.94 2.95 2.32
N LEU A 258 -21.93 1.75 2.92
CA LEU A 258 -23.00 1.31 3.81
C LEU A 258 -23.16 2.26 5.01
N MET A 259 -22.06 2.61 5.66
CA MET A 259 -22.07 3.54 6.80
C MET A 259 -22.46 4.95 6.37
N LEU A 260 -22.01 5.41 5.20
CA LEU A 260 -22.41 6.71 4.67
C LEU A 260 -23.93 6.78 4.46
N ILE A 261 -24.53 5.75 3.87
CA ILE A 261 -25.99 5.66 3.69
C ILE A 261 -26.70 5.64 5.05
N LEU A 262 -26.21 4.87 6.02
CA LEU A 262 -26.80 4.80 7.35
C LEU A 262 -26.79 6.16 8.06
N VAL A 263 -25.66 6.87 8.04
CA VAL A 263 -25.51 8.18 8.68
C VAL A 263 -26.39 9.22 7.99
N LEU A 264 -26.42 9.26 6.66
CA LEU A 264 -27.30 10.17 5.92
C LEU A 264 -28.77 9.88 6.19
N SER A 265 -29.16 8.60 6.26
CA SER A 265 -30.54 8.22 6.55
C SER A 265 -30.95 8.65 7.96
N LEU A 266 -30.15 8.36 8.99
CA LEU A 266 -30.42 8.79 10.37
C LEU A 266 -30.47 10.32 10.48
N GLY A 267 -29.55 11.04 9.84
CA GLY A 267 -29.52 12.50 9.83
C GLY A 267 -30.71 13.13 9.11
N MET A 268 -31.10 12.58 7.96
CA MET A 268 -32.24 13.08 7.18
C MET A 268 -33.56 12.88 7.91
N ASN A 269 -33.77 11.73 8.57
CA ASN A 269 -34.96 11.52 9.40
C ASN A 269 -35.05 12.57 10.52
N GLY A 270 -33.98 12.80 11.28
CA GLY A 270 -33.98 13.82 12.33
C GLY A 270 -34.16 15.25 11.80
N TYR A 271 -33.70 15.55 10.59
CA TYR A 271 -33.91 16.85 9.93
C TYR A 271 -35.37 17.04 9.50
N LEU A 272 -36.02 16.00 8.97
CA LEU A 272 -37.44 16.05 8.61
C LEU A 272 -38.31 16.30 9.85
N ASP A 273 -38.04 15.62 10.96
CA ASP A 273 -38.77 15.83 12.23
C ASP A 273 -38.64 17.29 12.72
N GLN A 274 -37.44 17.88 12.62
CA GLN A 274 -37.22 19.29 12.98
C GLN A 274 -37.95 20.25 12.05
N LEU A 275 -37.97 19.97 10.74
CA LEU A 275 -38.72 20.78 9.79
C LEU A 275 -40.22 20.72 10.09
N GLU A 276 -40.77 19.55 10.35
CA GLU A 276 -42.19 19.39 10.71
C GLU A 276 -42.53 20.14 12.01
N ALA A 277 -41.70 20.04 13.05
CA ALA A 277 -41.88 20.76 14.30
C ALA A 277 -41.84 22.29 14.12
N ASN A 278 -40.87 22.81 13.35
CA ASN A 278 -40.74 24.24 13.08
C ASN A 278 -41.90 24.78 12.23
N VAL A 279 -42.31 24.01 11.22
CA VAL A 279 -43.45 24.35 10.36
C VAL A 279 -44.75 24.36 11.18
N GLY A 280 -45.00 23.34 12.01
CA GLY A 280 -46.16 23.26 12.90
C GLY A 280 -46.26 24.46 13.85
N SER A 281 -45.13 24.82 14.50
CA SER A 281 -45.07 25.99 15.39
C SER A 281 -45.37 27.32 14.67
N SER A 282 -44.90 27.47 13.41
CA SER A 282 -45.15 28.70 12.64
C SER A 282 -46.61 28.90 12.24
N TYR A 283 -47.36 27.81 12.04
CA TYR A 283 -48.80 27.87 11.76
C TYR A 283 -49.60 28.21 13.01
N GLU A 284 -49.31 27.58 14.16
CA GLU A 284 -49.98 27.91 15.44
C GLU A 284 -49.71 29.35 15.88
N SER A 285 -48.49 29.86 15.69
CA SER A 285 -48.16 31.25 16.01
C SER A 285 -48.88 32.27 15.12
N SER A 286 -49.16 31.93 13.85
CA SER A 286 -49.90 32.83 12.95
C SER A 286 -51.40 32.84 13.21
N SER A 287 -51.99 31.70 13.64
CA SER A 287 -53.42 31.66 13.99
C SER A 287 -53.74 32.41 15.27
N VAL A 288 -52.83 32.43 16.26
CA VAL A 288 -53.07 33.13 17.54
C VAL A 288 -53.03 34.66 17.39
N THR A 289 -52.27 35.19 16.43
CA THR A 289 -52.16 36.65 16.23
C THR A 289 -53.35 37.23 15.44
N SER A 290 -54.18 36.38 14.84
CA SER A 290 -55.28 36.82 13.96
C SER A 290 -56.62 37.00 14.68
N ASP A 291 -56.84 36.32 15.82
CA ASP A 291 -58.11 36.38 16.55
C ASP A 291 -58.15 37.44 17.67
N ASP A 292 -57.01 37.89 18.20
CA ASP A 292 -56.96 38.92 19.24
C ASP A 292 -57.03 40.38 18.71
N ALA A 293 -57.10 40.57 17.39
CA ALA A 293 -57.17 41.90 16.76
C ALA A 293 -58.62 42.36 16.42
N ILE A 294 -59.65 41.62 16.83
CA ILE A 294 -61.05 41.88 16.42
C ILE A 294 -61.89 42.56 17.52
N ASP A 295 -61.39 42.72 18.74
CA ASP A 295 -62.23 43.20 19.87
C ASP A 295 -61.77 44.54 20.50
N GLN A 296 -61.38 45.52 19.66
CA GLN A 296 -61.35 46.93 20.08
C GLN A 296 -62.14 47.83 19.13
N ASP A 297 -63.36 48.11 19.60
CA ASP A 297 -64.12 49.36 19.45
C ASP A 297 -64.73 49.66 18.08
N VAL A 298 -65.95 49.16 17.89
CA VAL A 298 -66.96 49.80 17.05
C VAL A 298 -68.07 50.29 17.97
N THR A 299 -67.94 51.50 18.48
CA THR A 299 -69.08 52.32 18.90
C THR A 299 -69.42 53.27 17.74
N VAL A 300 -70.57 52.99 17.13
CA VAL A 300 -71.21 53.81 16.11
C VAL A 300 -71.97 54.92 16.82
N ASP A 301 -71.79 56.17 16.38
CA ASP A 301 -72.88 57.15 16.39
C ASP A 301 -72.82 57.96 15.08
N GLU A 302 -73.95 57.93 14.37
CA GLU A 302 -74.26 58.69 13.15
C GLU A 302 -74.68 60.14 13.47
N ASP A 303 -74.63 60.98 12.42
CA ASP A 303 -75.34 62.25 12.22
C ASP A 303 -74.95 63.48 13.08
N ASP A 304 -74.37 64.52 12.45
CA ASP A 304 -75.18 65.55 11.78
C ASP A 304 -74.31 66.70 11.25
N ALA A 305 -74.73 67.26 10.13
CA ALA A 305 -74.15 68.43 9.50
C ALA A 305 -74.71 69.74 10.10
N GLN A 306 -73.87 70.79 10.03
CA GLN A 306 -74.20 72.23 9.99
C GLN A 306 -74.52 73.01 11.29
N SER A 307 -73.75 74.09 11.42
CA SER A 307 -74.15 75.46 11.80
C SER A 307 -73.56 76.02 13.11
N ALA A 308 -73.10 77.27 12.99
CA ALA A 308 -72.77 78.32 13.98
C ALA A 308 -73.27 78.10 15.42
N ASP A 309 -72.53 78.51 16.46
CA ASP A 309 -72.34 79.93 16.86
C ASP A 309 -71.44 79.98 18.12
N GLU A 310 -70.92 81.17 18.48
CA GLU A 310 -70.65 81.67 19.85
C GLU A 310 -70.02 80.71 20.92
N ALA A 311 -68.92 80.95 21.61
CA ALA A 311 -68.40 82.17 22.18
C ALA A 311 -66.98 81.90 22.72
N ALA A 312 -66.01 82.74 22.35
CA ALA A 312 -64.77 82.85 23.10
C ALA A 312 -65.01 83.84 24.25
N GLU A 313 -64.87 83.37 25.49
CA GLU A 313 -64.84 84.25 26.66
C GLU A 313 -63.53 85.06 26.73
N PRO A 314 -63.56 86.24 27.36
CA PRO A 314 -62.67 87.32 26.99
C PRO A 314 -61.72 87.76 28.13
N VAL A 315 -60.69 88.53 27.72
CA VAL A 315 -59.99 89.59 28.47
C VAL A 315 -59.18 89.20 29.71
N ASP A 316 -57.86 89.28 29.60
CA ASP A 316 -57.16 90.37 30.31
C ASP A 316 -55.93 90.87 29.55
N SER A 317 -55.74 92.18 29.57
CA SER A 317 -54.70 93.04 28.99
C SER A 317 -54.49 94.18 30.01
N PRO A 318 -53.54 95.13 29.88
CA PRO A 318 -52.28 95.20 29.12
C PRO A 318 -51.10 95.82 29.95
N GLU A 319 -50.08 96.27 29.21
CA GLU A 319 -49.09 97.34 29.48
C GLU A 319 -47.79 96.92 30.20
N GLN A 320 -46.58 97.26 29.74
CA GLN A 320 -46.08 98.25 28.76
C GLN A 320 -44.75 97.75 28.16
#